data_AF-A0A6L7NJH1-F1
#
_entry.id   AF-A0A6L7NJH1-F1
#
_cell.length_a   1.000
_cell.length_b   1.000
_cell.length_c   1.000
_cell.angle_alpha   90.00
_cell.angle_beta   90.00
_cell.angle_gamma   90.00
#
_symmetry.space_group_name_H-M   'P 1'
#
loop_
_entity.id
_entity.type
_entity.pdbx_description
1 polymer ?
#
loop_
_entity_poly.entity_id
_entity_poly.type
_entity_poly.pdbx_seq_one_letter_code
_entity_poly.pdbx_strand_id
1 'polypeptide(L)'
;MRDSVIVAVNAEYVSADFPIRAGDEVALIPPVSGGAPGPDIDRDDDAYFRITDAPLDVAAMHDLVLRPEAGAVSVFSGVVRNNNLGREVDYLEYEAYPAMACKIMRQIAEEVRARWEVCAVAMHHRRGRLEIGEASVVIAVSSPHRREGIEACHYAIDRLKAIVPVWKKEVWADGEHWIEGSLTPQAEARGAD
;
A
#
# COMPACT_ATOMS: atom_id res chain seq x y z
N MET A 1 -23.19 15.25 -8.91
CA MET A 1 -22.69 13.94 -8.46
C MET A 1 -21.20 14.00 -8.70
N ARG A 2 -20.34 13.97 -7.67
CA ARG A 2 -18.90 13.92 -7.92
C ARG A 2 -18.59 12.53 -8.42
N ASP A 3 -18.11 12.42 -9.66
CA ASP A 3 -17.69 11.18 -10.28
C ASP A 3 -16.56 10.60 -9.45
N SER A 4 -16.87 9.52 -8.75
CA SER A 4 -16.10 9.11 -7.59
C SER A 4 -15.34 7.80 -7.82
N VAL A 5 -15.54 7.14 -8.96
CA VAL A 5 -14.83 5.90 -9.31
C VAL A 5 -13.53 6.24 -10.02
N ILE A 6 -12.42 5.69 -9.51
CA ILE A 6 -11.12 5.68 -10.18
C ILE A 6 -11.08 4.45 -11.09
N VAL A 7 -10.59 4.60 -12.32
CA VAL A 7 -10.48 3.48 -13.26
C VAL A 7 -9.02 3.07 -13.39
N ALA A 8 -8.78 1.76 -13.39
CA ALA A 8 -7.50 1.20 -13.75
C ALA A 8 -7.65 0.23 -14.93
N VAL A 9 -6.71 0.28 -15.88
CA VAL A 9 -6.65 -0.63 -17.03
C VAL A 9 -5.29 -1.31 -16.99
N ASN A 10 -5.28 -2.65 -16.98
CA ASN A 10 -4.06 -3.46 -16.89
C ASN A 10 -3.14 -3.05 -15.72
N ALA A 11 -3.75 -2.84 -14.53
CA ALA A 11 -3.08 -2.38 -13.31
C ALA A 11 -2.33 -1.03 -13.45
N GLU A 12 -2.82 -0.13 -14.30
CA GLU A 12 -2.43 1.29 -14.36
C GLU A 12 -3.64 2.17 -14.09
N TYR A 13 -3.50 3.21 -13.27
CA TYR A 13 -4.56 4.23 -13.16
C TYR A 13 -4.67 4.98 -14.48
N VAL A 14 -5.90 5.17 -14.97
CA VAL A 14 -6.18 5.86 -16.24
C VAL A 14 -7.24 6.94 -16.07
N SER A 15 -7.28 7.88 -17.00
CA SER A 15 -8.37 8.84 -17.11
C SER A 15 -9.67 8.17 -17.56
N ALA A 16 -10.80 8.79 -17.28
CA ALA A 16 -12.12 8.24 -17.59
C ALA A 16 -12.38 8.07 -19.10
N ASP A 17 -11.63 8.78 -19.95
CA ASP A 17 -11.69 8.74 -21.41
C ASP A 17 -10.65 7.80 -22.06
N PHE A 18 -9.90 7.04 -21.27
CA PHE A 18 -8.88 6.12 -21.79
C PHE A 18 -9.52 5.03 -22.68
N PRO A 19 -9.00 4.81 -23.91
CA PRO A 19 -9.57 3.83 -24.83
C PRO A 19 -9.28 2.39 -24.39
N ILE A 20 -10.32 1.59 -24.23
CA ILE A 20 -10.23 0.16 -23.85
C ILE A 20 -10.25 -0.72 -25.11
N ARG A 21 -9.43 -1.76 -25.13
CA ARG A 21 -9.35 -2.76 -26.20
C ARG A 21 -9.86 -4.11 -25.73
N ALA A 22 -10.23 -4.97 -26.68
CA ALA A 22 -10.60 -6.34 -26.37
C ALA A 22 -9.41 -7.07 -25.70
N GLY A 23 -9.66 -7.64 -24.53
CA GLY A 23 -8.65 -8.35 -23.72
C GLY A 23 -8.02 -7.51 -22.61
N ASP A 24 -8.33 -6.22 -22.50
CA ASP A 24 -7.89 -5.39 -21.37
C ASP A 24 -8.59 -5.80 -20.07
N GLU A 25 -7.83 -5.87 -18.98
CA GLU A 25 -8.38 -5.96 -17.63
C GLU A 25 -8.77 -4.57 -17.15
N VAL A 26 -10.05 -4.37 -16.81
CA VAL A 26 -10.56 -3.09 -16.32
C VAL A 26 -10.98 -3.27 -14.86
N ALA A 27 -10.31 -2.55 -13.96
CA ALA A 27 -10.66 -2.49 -12.56
C ALA A 27 -11.35 -1.15 -12.26
N LEU A 28 -12.53 -1.23 -11.65
CA LEU A 28 -13.25 -0.08 -11.11
C LEU A 28 -12.92 0.02 -9.63
N ILE A 29 -12.25 1.10 -9.25
CA ILE A 29 -11.80 1.36 -7.89
C ILE A 29 -12.76 2.40 -7.28
N PRO A 30 -13.66 2.00 -6.38
CA PRO A 30 -14.63 2.92 -5.80
C PRO A 30 -13.94 4.00 -4.94
N PRO A 31 -14.60 5.17 -4.77
CA PRO A 31 -14.10 6.27 -3.90
C PRO A 31 -14.10 5.90 -2.42
N VAL A 32 -14.96 4.94 -2.08
CA VAL A 32 -15.22 4.45 -0.74
C VAL A 32 -14.59 3.07 -0.67
N SER A 33 -14.00 2.75 0.47
CA SER A 33 -13.26 1.50 0.64
C SER A 33 -14.14 0.31 0.31
N GLY A 34 -13.65 -0.53 -0.61
CA GLY A 34 -14.30 -1.73 -1.09
C GLY A 34 -13.57 -2.18 -2.34
N GLY A 35 -13.03 -3.40 -2.32
CA GLY A 35 -12.33 -3.98 -3.45
C GLY A 35 -12.57 -5.48 -3.46
N ALA A 36 -13.22 -5.98 -4.51
CA ALA A 36 -13.32 -7.42 -4.69
C ALA A 36 -11.91 -8.03 -4.75
N PRO A 37 -11.67 -9.23 -4.19
CA PRO A 37 -10.40 -9.92 -4.36
C PRO A 37 -10.12 -10.04 -5.85
N GLY A 38 -9.08 -9.34 -6.32
CA GLY A 38 -8.56 -9.51 -7.67
C GLY A 38 -7.95 -10.91 -7.82
N PRO A 39 -7.67 -11.37 -9.05
CA PRO A 39 -6.95 -12.62 -9.22
C PRO A 39 -5.67 -12.59 -8.39
N ASP A 40 -5.45 -13.62 -7.58
CA ASP A 40 -4.18 -13.85 -6.90
C ASP A 40 -3.14 -14.12 -7.99
N ILE A 41 -2.58 -13.06 -8.55
CA ILE A 41 -1.32 -13.11 -9.26
C ILE A 41 -0.25 -13.12 -8.18
N ASP A 42 -0.18 -14.24 -7.47
CA ASP A 42 0.98 -14.66 -6.70
C ASP A 42 2.15 -14.82 -7.68
N ARG A 43 2.72 -13.69 -8.10
CA ARG A 43 4.14 -13.68 -8.41
C ARG A 43 4.84 -13.72 -7.07
N ASP A 44 5.04 -14.95 -6.59
CA ASP A 44 5.68 -15.37 -5.34
C ASP A 44 7.14 -14.87 -5.17
N ASP A 45 7.60 -13.90 -5.96
CA ASP A 45 9.04 -13.63 -6.19
C ASP A 45 9.52 -12.24 -5.77
N ASP A 46 8.66 -11.36 -5.24
CA ASP A 46 9.11 -10.07 -4.74
C ASP A 46 9.13 -10.03 -3.21
N ALA A 47 10.24 -10.51 -2.65
CA ALA A 47 10.47 -10.47 -1.21
C ALA A 47 10.35 -9.05 -0.62
N TYR A 48 10.57 -7.99 -1.42
CA TYR A 48 10.56 -6.61 -0.95
C TYR A 48 9.17 -5.97 -0.98
N PHE A 49 8.28 -6.37 -1.89
CA PHE A 49 6.97 -5.71 -2.08
C PHE A 49 5.84 -6.73 -2.14
N ARG A 50 5.08 -6.85 -1.05
CA ARG A 50 4.12 -7.95 -0.86
C ARG A 50 2.78 -7.51 -0.28
N ILE A 51 1.71 -8.07 -0.82
CA ILE A 51 0.40 -8.18 -0.15
C ILE A 51 0.27 -9.62 0.35
N THR A 52 -0.15 -9.83 1.59
CA THR A 52 -0.27 -11.17 2.18
C THR A 52 -1.46 -11.27 3.14
N ASP A 53 -1.96 -12.48 3.34
CA ASP A 53 -2.95 -12.79 4.38
C ASP A 53 -2.28 -13.14 5.74
N ALA A 54 -0.97 -13.43 5.72
CA ALA A 54 -0.21 -13.84 6.89
C ALA A 54 0.19 -12.64 7.78
N PRO A 55 0.39 -12.85 9.10
CA PRO A 55 0.96 -11.84 9.98
C PRO A 55 2.31 -11.31 9.46
N LEU A 56 2.53 -10.00 9.60
CA LEU A 56 3.77 -9.35 9.18
C LEU A 56 4.87 -9.51 10.24
N ASP A 57 6.06 -9.90 9.81
CA ASP A 57 7.24 -10.01 10.67
C ASP A 57 8.13 -8.77 10.52
N VAL A 58 8.11 -7.91 11.54
CA VAL A 58 8.89 -6.67 11.60
C VAL A 58 10.40 -6.94 11.62
N ALA A 59 10.85 -8.02 12.26
CA ALA A 59 12.26 -8.37 12.33
C ALA A 59 12.75 -8.91 10.98
N ALA A 60 11.98 -9.77 10.32
CA ALA A 60 12.29 -10.23 8.98
C ALA A 60 12.36 -9.08 7.97
N MET A 61 11.48 -8.09 8.10
CA MET A 61 11.49 -6.88 7.26
C MET A 61 12.71 -5.99 7.51
N HIS A 62 13.16 -5.86 8.76
CA HIS A 62 14.43 -5.22 9.08
C HIS A 62 15.61 -5.94 8.41
N ASP A 63 15.67 -7.26 8.53
CA ASP A 63 16.79 -8.06 8.04
C ASP A 63 16.87 -8.07 6.50
N LEU A 64 15.71 -8.07 5.83
CA LEU A 64 15.60 -8.04 4.37
C LEU A 64 16.30 -6.82 3.74
N VAL A 65 16.30 -5.68 4.41
CA VAL A 65 16.90 -4.43 3.90
C VAL A 65 18.35 -4.23 4.34
N LEU A 66 18.96 -5.13 5.11
CA LEU A 66 20.35 -4.97 5.53
C LEU A 66 21.30 -4.98 4.33
N ARG A 67 22.25 -4.04 4.33
CA ARG A 67 23.32 -3.91 3.34
C ARG A 67 24.65 -3.57 4.03
N PRO A 68 25.80 -4.03 3.53
CA PRO A 68 27.11 -3.69 4.11
C PRO A 68 27.36 -2.18 4.23
N GLU A 69 26.83 -1.39 3.30
CA GLU A 69 26.95 0.06 3.25
C GLU A 69 25.91 0.81 4.11
N ALA A 70 24.93 0.11 4.72
CA ALA A 70 23.90 0.74 5.54
C ALA A 70 24.41 1.00 6.97
N GLY A 71 24.37 2.27 7.40
CA GLY A 71 24.65 2.68 8.78
C GLY A 71 23.39 2.79 9.65
N ALA A 72 22.20 2.72 9.06
CA ALA A 72 20.93 2.77 9.78
C ALA A 72 19.81 2.03 9.01
N VAL A 73 18.86 1.47 9.77
CA VAL A 73 17.59 0.95 9.27
C VAL A 73 16.46 1.66 10.01
N SER A 74 15.50 2.20 9.25
CA SER A 74 14.27 2.78 9.77
C SER A 74 13.11 1.87 9.41
N VAL A 75 12.31 1.48 10.41
CA VAL A 75 11.15 0.63 10.22
C VAL A 75 9.91 1.34 10.75
N PHE A 76 8.88 1.42 9.90
CA PHE A 76 7.54 1.83 10.28
C PHE A 76 6.64 0.60 10.36
N SER A 77 5.87 0.48 11.44
CA SER A 77 4.84 -0.55 11.63
C SER A 77 3.51 0.10 11.97
N GLY A 78 2.56 0.03 11.04
CA GLY A 78 1.19 0.49 11.26
C GLY A 78 0.40 -0.60 11.98
N VAL A 79 0.00 -0.35 13.23
CA VAL A 79 -0.70 -1.34 14.06
C VAL A 79 -2.17 -0.99 14.28
N VAL A 80 -3.01 -2.02 14.39
CA VAL A 80 -4.43 -1.87 14.70
C VAL A 80 -4.61 -1.33 16.12
N ARG A 81 -5.42 -0.28 16.26
CA ARG A 81 -5.75 0.34 17.56
C ARG A 81 -7.16 -0.04 17.98
N ASN A 82 -7.40 -0.14 19.28
CA ASN A 82 -8.71 -0.48 19.86
C ASN A 82 -9.75 0.64 19.79
N ASN A 83 -9.42 1.80 19.22
CA ASN A 83 -10.34 2.92 19.09
C ASN A 83 -10.13 3.67 17.77
N ASN A 84 -11.23 4.17 17.21
CA ASN A 84 -11.22 5.15 16.14
C ASN A 84 -12.39 6.13 16.30
N LEU A 85 -12.13 7.44 16.18
CA LEU A 85 -13.14 8.51 16.30
C LEU A 85 -14.05 8.39 17.55
N GLY A 86 -13.51 7.90 18.66
CA GLY A 86 -14.24 7.75 19.93
C GLY A 86 -15.10 6.47 20.04
N ARG A 87 -15.03 5.58 19.06
CA ARG A 87 -15.69 4.26 19.10
C ARG A 87 -14.66 3.16 19.34
N GLU A 88 -15.05 2.17 20.14
CA GLU A 88 -14.27 0.93 20.33
C GLU A 88 -14.32 0.09 19.04
N VAL A 89 -13.16 -0.40 18.63
CA VAL A 89 -12.99 -1.23 17.43
C VAL A 89 -12.64 -2.63 17.90
N ASP A 90 -13.35 -3.64 17.40
CA ASP A 90 -13.06 -5.04 17.72
C ASP A 90 -11.90 -5.54 16.84
N TYR A 91 -12.00 -5.33 15.54
CA TYR A 91 -10.99 -5.74 14.55
C TYR A 91 -11.12 -4.92 13.26
N LEU A 92 -10.13 -5.06 12.39
CA LEU A 92 -10.15 -4.48 11.03
C LEU A 92 -10.22 -5.58 9.98
N GLU A 93 -10.86 -5.30 8.85
CA GLU A 93 -10.72 -6.09 7.63
C GLU A 93 -10.08 -5.24 6.55
N TYR A 94 -9.07 -5.81 5.89
CA TYR A 94 -8.37 -5.16 4.79
C TYR A 94 -8.63 -5.91 3.48
N GLU A 95 -8.96 -5.16 2.43
CA GLU A 95 -9.02 -5.64 1.06
C GLU A 95 -7.94 -4.93 0.22
N ALA A 96 -7.49 -5.57 -0.86
CA ALA A 96 -6.46 -5.02 -1.72
C ALA A 96 -6.60 -5.54 -3.16
N TYR A 97 -6.12 -4.76 -4.13
CA TYR A 97 -5.85 -5.23 -5.49
C TYR A 97 -4.36 -5.59 -5.60
N PRO A 98 -3.96 -6.86 -5.36
CA PRO A 98 -2.58 -7.18 -4.99
C PRO A 98 -1.56 -6.84 -6.08
N ALA A 99 -1.88 -7.15 -7.33
CA ALA A 99 -1.01 -6.89 -8.47
C ALA A 99 -0.66 -5.41 -8.61
N MET A 100 -1.69 -4.55 -8.57
CA MET A 100 -1.54 -3.11 -8.67
C MET A 100 -0.88 -2.53 -7.41
N ALA A 101 -1.24 -3.04 -6.23
CA ALA A 101 -0.64 -2.62 -4.97
C ALA A 101 0.87 -2.88 -4.93
N CYS A 102 1.33 -4.08 -5.28
CA CYS A 102 2.77 -4.41 -5.36
C CYS A 102 3.49 -3.56 -6.41
N LYS A 103 2.86 -3.32 -7.56
CA LYS A 103 3.42 -2.44 -8.60
C LYS A 103 3.60 -1.00 -8.11
N ILE A 104 2.59 -0.44 -7.45
CA ILE A 104 2.67 0.91 -6.90
C ILE A 104 3.66 1.00 -5.73
N MET A 105 3.75 -0.03 -4.87
CA MET A 105 4.77 -0.06 -3.83
C MET A 105 6.21 -0.02 -4.41
N ARG A 106 6.46 -0.69 -5.54
CA ARG A 106 7.74 -0.54 -6.28
C ARG A 106 7.95 0.88 -6.79
N GLN A 107 6.93 1.49 -7.39
CA GLN A 107 7.00 2.88 -7.83
C GLN A 107 7.38 3.81 -6.67
N ILE A 108 6.76 3.65 -5.50
CA ILE A 108 7.11 4.46 -4.32
C ILE A 108 8.57 4.22 -3.90
N ALA A 109 9.06 2.99 -3.96
CA ALA A 109 10.46 2.70 -3.67
C ALA A 109 11.43 3.33 -4.69
N GLU A 110 11.05 3.40 -5.96
CA GLU A 110 11.80 4.14 -6.99
C GLU A 110 11.79 5.65 -6.72
N GLU A 111 10.64 6.23 -6.36
CA GLU A 111 10.53 7.63 -5.93
C GLU A 111 11.45 7.93 -4.73
N VAL A 112 11.51 7.01 -3.75
CA VAL A 112 12.40 7.12 -2.59
C VAL A 112 13.86 7.10 -3.01
N ARG A 113 14.28 6.12 -3.83
CA ARG A 113 15.67 5.99 -4.32
C ARG A 113 16.11 7.18 -5.16
N ALA A 114 15.18 7.85 -5.85
CA ALA A 114 15.47 9.05 -6.62
C ALA A 114 15.68 10.31 -5.75
N ARG A 115 15.14 10.32 -4.52
CA ARG A 115 15.14 11.51 -3.64
C ARG A 115 16.13 11.43 -2.49
N TRP A 116 16.40 10.22 -1.98
CA TRP A 116 17.28 10.00 -0.84
C TRP A 116 18.33 8.94 -1.15
N GLU A 117 19.50 9.09 -0.53
CA GLU A 117 20.53 8.07 -0.53
C GLU A 117 20.14 6.92 0.41
N VAL A 118 19.48 5.91 -0.16
CA VAL A 118 19.05 4.70 0.56
C VAL A 118 19.68 3.46 -0.08
N CYS A 119 19.95 2.44 0.72
CA CYS A 119 20.55 1.18 0.23
C CYS A 119 19.47 0.18 -0.23
N ALA A 120 18.32 0.14 0.46
CA ALA A 120 17.22 -0.77 0.19
C ALA A 120 15.91 -0.25 0.80
N VAL A 121 14.78 -0.63 0.18
CA VAL A 121 13.41 -0.28 0.58
C VAL A 121 12.55 -1.53 0.41
N ALA A 122 11.76 -1.86 1.43
CA ALA A 122 10.77 -2.94 1.41
C ALA A 122 9.44 -2.45 2.00
N MET A 123 8.32 -2.95 1.49
CA MET A 123 6.96 -2.64 1.95
C MET A 123 6.08 -3.88 1.88
N HIS A 124 5.54 -4.31 3.02
CA HIS A 124 4.56 -5.38 3.09
C HIS A 124 3.26 -4.84 3.68
N HIS A 125 2.13 -5.28 3.13
CA HIS A 125 0.81 -4.99 3.67
C HIS A 125 0.02 -6.27 3.86
N ARG A 126 -0.67 -6.38 5.00
CA ARG A 126 -1.55 -7.51 5.30
C ARG A 126 -2.98 -7.19 4.88
N ARG A 127 -3.65 -8.14 4.23
CA ARG A 127 -5.08 -8.12 3.93
C ARG A 127 -5.80 -9.17 4.79
N GLY A 128 -7.13 -9.18 4.73
CA GLY A 128 -7.97 -10.03 5.58
C GLY A 128 -8.24 -9.42 6.95
N ARG A 129 -8.60 -10.26 7.92
CA ARG A 129 -8.94 -9.86 9.28
C ARG A 129 -7.69 -9.63 10.14
N LEU A 130 -7.66 -8.51 10.84
CA LEU A 130 -6.60 -8.12 11.76
C LEU A 130 -7.16 -7.73 13.13
N GLU A 131 -6.63 -8.33 14.17
CA GLU A 131 -6.94 -8.07 15.56
C GLU A 131 -6.17 -6.85 16.10
N ILE A 132 -6.62 -6.32 17.24
CA ILE A 132 -5.96 -5.21 17.93
C ILE A 132 -4.49 -5.54 18.22
N GLY A 133 -3.60 -4.61 17.89
CA GLY A 133 -2.16 -4.74 18.07
C GLY A 133 -1.42 -5.42 16.91
N GLU A 134 -2.13 -6.04 15.96
CA GLU A 134 -1.50 -6.63 14.78
C GLU A 134 -1.02 -5.55 13.80
N ALA A 135 0.08 -5.81 13.10
CA ALA A 135 0.60 -4.93 12.05
C ALA A 135 -0.18 -5.13 10.74
N SER A 136 -0.75 -4.04 10.22
CA SER A 136 -1.38 -4.01 8.90
C SER A 136 -0.39 -3.66 7.78
N VAL A 137 0.63 -2.88 8.10
CA VAL A 137 1.67 -2.48 7.13
C VAL A 137 3.01 -2.38 7.82
N VAL A 138 4.06 -2.85 7.15
CA VAL A 138 5.45 -2.68 7.57
C VAL A 138 6.26 -2.11 6.41
N ILE A 139 7.00 -1.05 6.66
CA ILE A 139 7.93 -0.43 5.70
C ILE A 139 9.31 -0.42 6.34
N ALA A 140 10.32 -0.91 5.63
CA ALA A 140 11.71 -0.89 6.06
C ALA A 140 12.57 -0.16 5.03
N VAL A 141 13.41 0.76 5.51
CA VAL A 141 14.35 1.54 4.68
C VAL A 141 15.72 1.52 5.33
N SER A 142 16.72 1.01 4.63
CA SER A 142 18.13 1.08 5.04
C SER A 142 18.83 2.23 4.34
N SER A 143 19.76 2.89 5.01
CA SER A 143 20.50 4.06 4.49
C SER A 143 21.90 4.16 5.11
N PRO A 144 22.87 4.84 4.48
CA PRO A 144 24.18 5.08 5.08
C PRO A 144 24.09 5.91 6.37
N HIS A 145 23.12 6.83 6.43
CA HIS A 145 22.93 7.76 7.53
C HIS A 145 21.45 7.84 7.95
N ARG A 146 21.23 7.95 9.26
CA ARG A 146 19.89 7.84 9.86
C ARG A 146 18.86 8.85 9.34
N ARG A 147 19.27 10.05 8.93
CA ARG A 147 18.33 11.12 8.58
C ARG A 147 17.56 10.74 7.32
N GLU A 148 18.29 10.31 6.30
CA GLU A 148 17.77 9.93 5.00
C GLU A 148 16.82 8.72 5.14
N GLY A 149 17.18 7.72 5.94
CA GLY A 149 16.31 6.58 6.23
C GLY A 149 15.00 6.95 6.93
N ILE A 150 15.05 7.84 7.92
CA ILE A 150 13.84 8.28 8.66
C ILE A 150 12.90 9.07 7.74
N GLU A 151 13.44 10.05 6.99
CA GLU A 151 12.67 10.88 6.07
C GLU A 151 12.06 10.06 4.93
N ALA A 152 12.84 9.14 4.35
CA ALA A 152 12.37 8.23 3.30
C ALA A 152 11.26 7.29 3.80
N CYS A 153 11.39 6.74 5.01
CA CYS A 153 10.39 5.87 5.61
C CYS A 153 9.06 6.61 5.86
N HIS A 154 9.14 7.86 6.36
CA HIS A 154 7.97 8.73 6.52
C HIS A 154 7.30 9.04 5.18
N TYR A 155 8.09 9.42 4.16
CA TYR A 155 7.57 9.66 2.82
C TYR A 155 6.85 8.43 2.24
N ALA A 156 7.45 7.25 2.40
CA ALA A 156 6.91 6.00 1.88
C ALA A 156 5.52 5.68 2.45
N ILE A 157 5.31 5.84 3.77
CA ILE A 157 4.00 5.56 4.36
C ILE A 157 2.92 6.57 3.91
N ASP A 158 3.28 7.85 3.78
CA ASP A 158 2.34 8.87 3.30
C ASP A 158 1.92 8.59 1.85
N ARG A 159 2.89 8.20 1.00
CA ARG A 159 2.60 7.81 -0.38
C ARG A 159 1.77 6.55 -0.46
N LEU A 160 2.12 5.52 0.32
CA LEU A 160 1.37 4.26 0.34
C LEU A 160 -0.10 4.54 0.64
N LYS A 161 -0.40 5.30 1.71
CA LYS A 161 -1.77 5.67 2.08
C LYS A 161 -2.49 6.51 1.01
N ALA A 162 -1.75 7.25 0.19
CA ALA A 162 -2.32 8.13 -0.82
C ALA A 162 -2.65 7.42 -2.14
N ILE A 163 -1.91 6.38 -2.54
CA ILE A 163 -2.02 5.83 -3.90
C ILE A 163 -2.12 4.31 -4.00
N VAL A 164 -1.75 3.55 -2.97
CA VAL A 164 -1.80 2.08 -3.03
C VAL A 164 -3.25 1.62 -2.84
N PRO A 165 -3.80 0.78 -3.75
CA PRO A 165 -5.19 0.31 -3.71
C PRO A 165 -5.38 -0.75 -2.62
N VAL A 166 -5.44 -0.28 -1.38
CA VAL A 166 -5.74 -1.05 -0.17
C VAL A 166 -6.85 -0.32 0.58
N TRP A 167 -7.83 -1.08 1.03
CA TRP A 167 -9.07 -0.59 1.61
C TRP A 167 -9.28 -1.17 3.00
N LYS A 168 -9.84 -0.37 3.90
CA LYS A 168 -9.99 -0.71 5.31
C LYS A 168 -11.45 -0.64 5.74
N LYS A 169 -11.95 -1.72 6.30
CA LYS A 169 -13.23 -1.80 7.01
C LYS A 169 -12.98 -1.89 8.50
N GLU A 170 -13.70 -1.10 9.27
CA GLU A 170 -13.70 -1.18 10.73
C GLU A 170 -14.94 -1.96 11.19
N VAL A 171 -14.75 -2.88 12.13
CA VAL A 171 -15.83 -3.72 12.67
C VAL A 171 -15.91 -3.54 14.19
N TRP A 172 -17.14 -3.47 14.67
CA TRP A 172 -17.51 -3.31 16.07
C TRP A 172 -18.73 -4.16 16.39
N ALA A 173 -19.04 -4.33 17.67
CA ALA A 173 -20.07 -5.25 18.17
C ALA A 173 -21.44 -5.13 17.50
N ASP A 174 -21.81 -3.93 17.05
CA ASP A 174 -23.12 -3.59 16.49
C ASP A 174 -23.08 -3.15 15.00
N GLY A 175 -21.96 -3.35 14.30
CA GLY A 175 -21.90 -3.08 12.86
C GLY A 175 -20.50 -3.00 12.24
N GLU A 176 -20.45 -2.53 11.01
CA GLU A 176 -19.21 -2.35 10.25
C GLU A 176 -19.27 -1.08 9.39
N HIS A 177 -18.11 -0.50 9.10
CA HIS A 177 -18.01 0.67 8.24
C HIS A 177 -16.72 0.67 7.42
N TRP A 178 -16.87 0.88 6.11
CA TRP A 178 -15.77 1.13 5.20
C TRP A 178 -15.26 2.55 5.36
N ILE A 179 -13.96 2.70 5.58
CA ILE A 179 -13.36 4.02 5.81
C ILE A 179 -13.06 4.69 4.47
N GLU A 180 -13.49 5.93 4.27
CA GLU A 180 -13.17 6.67 3.04
C GLU A 180 -11.65 6.78 2.84
N GLY A 181 -11.19 6.37 1.65
CA GLY A 181 -9.79 6.48 1.25
C GLY A 181 -9.52 7.81 0.56
N SER A 182 -8.29 8.31 0.64
CA SER A 182 -7.85 9.51 -0.07
C SER A 182 -7.08 9.16 -1.35
N LEU A 183 -7.48 8.07 -2.03
CA LEU A 183 -6.81 7.62 -3.26
C LEU A 183 -6.79 8.78 -4.26
N THR A 184 -5.58 9.27 -4.54
CA THR A 184 -5.37 10.37 -5.47
C THR A 184 -4.61 9.83 -6.67
N PRO A 185 -5.30 9.51 -7.80
CA PRO A 185 -4.62 9.05 -9.00
C PRO A 185 -3.62 10.11 -9.45
N GLN A 186 -2.39 9.70 -9.74
CA GLN A 186 -1.52 10.50 -10.59
C GLN A 186 -1.95 10.21 -12.03
N ALA A 187 -2.68 11.14 -12.65
CA ALA A 187 -2.81 11.14 -14.09
C ALA A 187 -1.43 11.46 -14.67
N GLU A 188 -0.67 10.44 -15.07
CA GLU A 188 0.46 10.68 -15.95
C GLU A 188 -0.09 11.19 -17.27
N ALA A 189 0.19 12.47 -17.58
CA ALA A 189 0.05 13.01 -18.91
C ALA A 189 0.99 12.26 -19.84
N ARG A 190 0.54 11.14 -20.41
CA ARG A 190 1.16 10.62 -21.63
C ARG A 190 0.79 11.57 -22.75
N GLY A 191 1.77 12.38 -23.14
CA GLY A 191 1.69 13.24 -24.33
C GLY A 191 1.23 12.42 -25.53
N ALA A 192 0.34 13.02 -26.30
CA ALA A 192 0.04 12.58 -27.65
C ALA A 192 1.31 12.71 -28.49
N ASP A 193 1.81 11.58 -28.99
CA ASP A 193 2.61 11.49 -30.21
C ASP A 193 1.80 10.70 -31.24
#